data_AF-A0A9P8DAE8-F1
#
_entry.id   AF-A0A9P8DAE8-F1
#
_cell.length_a   1.000
_cell.length_b   1.000
_cell.length_c   1.000
_cell.angle_alpha   90.00
_cell.angle_beta   90.00
_cell.angle_gamma   90.00
#
_symmetry.space_group_name_H-M   'P 1'
#
loop_
_entity.id
_entity.type
_entity.pdbx_description
1 polymer ?
#
loop_
_entity_poly.entity_id
_entity_poly.type
_entity_poly.pdbx_seq_one_letter_code
_entity_poly.pdbx_strand_id
1 'polypeptide(L)'
;MPYNSEKNTRLRARQLQLLYVLHKDIPYPYADQITSEDIALANALEPCWTHSLASPKHVLTYPWEWVMKKGSLAAVLRRFRVKAKKLLDAQPLLDKSDFEI
;
A
#
# COMPACT_ATOMS: atom_id res chain seq x y z
N MET A 1 3.07 -3.95 20.43
CA MET A 1 4.00 -3.03 19.72
C MET A 1 3.33 -2.44 18.49
N PRO A 2 2.68 -1.26 18.59
CA PRO A 2 1.97 -0.60 17.48
C PRO A 2 2.88 -0.26 16.29
N TYR A 3 4.15 0.07 16.56
CA TYR A 3 5.19 0.37 15.58
C TYR A 3 5.37 -0.71 14.49
N ASN A 4 5.23 -1.99 14.85
CA ASN A 4 5.35 -3.08 13.89
C ASN A 4 4.12 -3.19 12.99
N SER A 5 2.92 -2.83 13.49
CA SER A 5 1.70 -2.85 12.68
C SER A 5 1.67 -1.73 11.65
N GLU A 6 2.17 -0.54 11.99
CA GLU A 6 2.29 0.58 11.05
C GLU A 6 3.28 0.26 9.93
N LYS A 7 4.52 -0.14 10.26
CA LYS A 7 5.53 -0.53 9.27
C LYS A 7 5.02 -1.59 8.29
N ASN A 8 4.34 -2.60 8.80
CA ASN A 8 3.75 -3.64 7.96
C ASN A 8 2.65 -3.08 7.06
N THR A 9 1.81 -2.16 7.53
CA THR A 9 0.75 -1.56 6.71
C THR A 9 1.33 -0.69 5.61
N ARG A 10 2.37 0.09 5.92
CA ARG A 10 3.14 0.89 4.95
C ARG A 10 3.84 0.01 3.90
N LEU A 11 4.48 -1.09 4.32
CA LEU A 11 5.04 -2.07 3.38
C LEU A 11 3.95 -2.64 2.45
N ARG A 12 2.78 -3.00 3.00
CA ARG A 12 1.67 -3.49 2.18
C ARG A 12 1.17 -2.46 1.18
N ALA A 13 1.13 -1.17 1.53
CA ALA A 13 0.80 -0.10 0.58
C ALA A 13 1.75 -0.13 -0.63
N ARG A 14 3.07 -0.14 -0.38
CA ARG A 14 4.09 -0.20 -1.44
C ARG A 14 3.95 -1.43 -2.33
N GLN A 15 3.67 -2.59 -1.72
CA GLN A 15 3.49 -3.85 -2.45
C GLN A 15 2.22 -3.86 -3.32
N LEU A 16 1.13 -3.27 -2.83
CA LEU A 16 -0.12 -3.13 -3.60
C LEU A 16 0.06 -2.14 -4.76
N GLN A 17 0.77 -1.03 -4.55
CA GLN A 17 1.12 -0.09 -5.61
C GLN A 17 1.96 -0.76 -6.70
N LEU A 18 2.99 -1.52 -6.30
CA LEU A 18 3.83 -2.28 -7.23
C LEU A 18 3.01 -3.29 -8.03
N LEU A 19 2.21 -4.13 -7.37
CA LEU A 19 1.39 -5.14 -8.04
C LEU A 19 0.39 -4.50 -9.00
N TYR A 20 -0.23 -3.39 -8.61
CA TYR A 20 -1.18 -2.67 -9.46
C TYR A 20 -0.54 -2.08 -10.71
N VAL A 21 0.69 -1.54 -10.61
CA VAL A 21 1.43 -1.06 -11.78
C VAL A 21 1.79 -2.22 -12.69
N LEU A 22 2.38 -3.30 -12.15
CA LEU A 22 2.78 -4.46 -12.94
C LEU A 22 1.58 -5.16 -13.60
N HIS A 23 0.41 -5.14 -12.95
CA HIS A 23 -0.81 -5.73 -13.49
C HIS A 23 -1.28 -5.07 -14.78
N LYS A 24 -0.93 -3.80 -15.02
CA LYS A 24 -1.28 -3.08 -16.26
C LYS A 24 -0.57 -3.66 -17.48
N ASP A 25 0.66 -4.16 -17.28
CA ASP A 25 1.46 -4.75 -18.35
C ASP A 25 1.27 -6.26 -18.44
N ILE A 26 1.09 -6.93 -17.29
CA ILE A 26 0.91 -8.39 -17.19
C ILE A 26 -0.35 -8.68 -16.39
N PRO A 27 -1.41 -9.26 -16.98
CA PRO A 27 -2.68 -9.50 -16.30
C PRO A 27 -2.57 -10.66 -15.29
N TYR A 28 -1.96 -10.39 -14.13
CA TYR A 28 -1.91 -11.32 -13.01
C TYR A 28 -3.31 -11.71 -12.52
N PRO A 29 -3.55 -13.01 -12.24
CA PRO A 29 -4.80 -13.44 -11.63
C PRO A 29 -5.07 -12.71 -10.32
N TYR A 30 -6.35 -12.42 -10.06
CA TYR A 30 -6.87 -11.78 -8.85
C TYR A 30 -6.45 -10.31 -8.63
N ALA A 31 -5.48 -9.78 -9.37
CA ALA A 31 -5.01 -8.40 -9.22
C ALA A 31 -6.05 -7.35 -9.65
N ASP A 32 -7.05 -7.77 -10.43
CA ASP A 32 -8.28 -7.04 -10.75
C ASP A 32 -9.11 -6.68 -9.51
N GLN A 33 -8.90 -7.36 -8.38
CA GLN A 33 -9.55 -7.05 -7.10
C GLN A 33 -9.02 -5.77 -6.44
N ILE A 34 -7.86 -5.26 -6.87
CA ILE A 34 -7.29 -4.01 -6.36
C ILE A 34 -8.08 -2.85 -6.96
N THR A 35 -8.82 -2.14 -6.12
CA THR A 35 -9.64 -1.01 -6.59
C THR A 35 -8.85 0.30 -6.58
N SER A 36 -9.38 1.32 -7.26
CA SER A 36 -8.82 2.68 -7.20
C SER A 36 -8.79 3.23 -5.78
N GLU A 37 -9.75 2.86 -4.92
CA GLU A 37 -9.75 3.24 -3.50
C GLU A 37 -8.58 2.63 -2.73
N ASP A 38 -8.24 1.37 -3.00
CA ASP A 38 -7.09 0.71 -2.38
C ASP A 38 -5.79 1.43 -2.73
N ILE A 39 -5.66 1.88 -3.98
CA ILE A 39 -4.52 2.65 -4.46
C ILE A 39 -4.50 4.06 -3.89
N ALA A 40 -5.65 4.72 -3.75
CA ALA A 40 -5.74 6.02 -3.09
C ALA A 40 -5.26 5.94 -1.63
N LEU A 41 -5.69 4.92 -0.88
CA LEU A 41 -5.22 4.67 0.49
C LEU A 41 -3.70 4.37 0.53
N ALA A 42 -3.20 3.57 -0.41
CA ALA A 42 -1.79 3.27 -0.49
C ALA A 42 -0.93 4.51 -0.80
N ASN A 43 -1.39 5.35 -1.73
CA ASN A 43 -0.73 6.63 -2.08
C ASN A 43 -0.75 7.63 -0.93
N ALA A 44 -1.83 7.68 -0.14
CA ALA A 44 -1.89 8.54 1.04
C ALA A 44 -0.89 8.12 2.13
N LEU A 45 -0.68 6.81 2.32
CA LEU A 45 0.31 6.30 3.27
C LEU A 45 1.75 6.42 2.75
N GLU A 46 1.97 6.10 1.48
CA GLU A 46 3.29 5.95 0.87
C GLU A 46 3.32 6.60 -0.53
N PRO A 47 3.35 7.94 -0.61
CA PRO A 47 3.32 8.65 -1.89
C PRO A 47 4.60 8.46 -2.72
N CYS A 48 5.75 8.34 -2.06
CA CYS A 48 7.06 8.18 -2.71
C CYS A 48 7.54 6.72 -2.74
N TRP A 49 6.61 5.77 -2.87
CA TRP A 49 6.91 4.34 -2.78
C TRP A 49 7.97 3.87 -3.79
N THR A 50 8.06 4.51 -4.95
CA THR A 50 9.03 4.22 -6.03
C THR A 50 10.48 4.44 -5.61
N HIS A 51 10.76 5.27 -4.59
CA HIS A 51 12.10 5.38 -4.02
C HIS A 51 12.59 4.04 -3.43
N SER A 52 11.67 3.17 -3.03
CA SER A 52 12.01 1.81 -2.57
C SER A 52 12.53 0.93 -3.70
N LEU A 53 12.17 1.20 -4.96
CA LEU A 53 12.65 0.46 -6.13
C LEU A 53 14.09 0.83 -6.50
N ALA A 54 14.50 2.06 -6.20
CA ALA A 54 15.84 2.56 -6.48
C ALA A 54 16.91 2.03 -5.51
N SER A 55 16.51 1.33 -4.43
CA SER A 55 17.44 0.85 -3.41
C SER A 55 17.94 -0.58 -3.72
N PRO A 56 19.22 -0.78 -4.03
CA PRO A 56 19.76 -2.11 -4.29
C PRO A 56 19.77 -3.03 -3.06
N LYS A 57 19.59 -2.47 -1.85
CA LYS A 57 19.56 -3.24 -0.59
C LYS A 57 18.20 -3.87 -0.30
N HIS A 58 17.11 -3.36 -0.89
CA HIS A 58 15.76 -3.81 -0.57
C HIS A 58 14.91 -3.85 -1.84
N VAL A 59 14.99 -4.96 -2.57
CA VAL A 59 14.11 -5.20 -3.71
C VAL A 59 12.67 -5.30 -3.20
N LEU A 60 11.86 -4.29 -3.50
CA LEU A 60 10.43 -4.32 -3.20
C LEU A 60 9.76 -5.38 -4.08
N THR A 61 9.17 -6.38 -3.45
CA THR A 61 8.39 -7.44 -4.12
C THR A 61 7.06 -7.63 -3.40
N TYR A 62 6.09 -8.28 -4.05
CA TYR A 62 4.84 -8.70 -3.42
C TYR A 62 4.82 -10.23 -3.18
N PRO A 63 4.06 -10.73 -2.18
CA PRO A 63 3.92 -12.16 -1.95
C PRO A 63 3.27 -12.86 -3.15
N TRP A 64 3.91 -13.93 -3.63
CA TRP A 64 3.46 -14.67 -4.82
C TRP A 64 2.07 -15.32 -4.63
N GLU A 65 1.69 -15.63 -3.39
CA GLU A 65 0.37 -16.17 -3.06
C GLU A 65 -0.77 -15.22 -3.43
N TRP A 66 -0.53 -13.92 -3.55
CA TRP A 66 -1.58 -12.96 -3.91
C TRP A 66 -2.12 -13.21 -5.32
N VAL A 67 -1.24 -13.65 -6.23
CA VAL A 67 -1.57 -13.89 -7.63
C VAL A 67 -1.81 -15.38 -7.93
N MET A 68 -1.38 -16.29 -7.04
CA MET A 68 -1.58 -17.73 -7.24
C MET A 68 -2.77 -18.32 -6.47
N LYS A 69 -3.12 -17.77 -5.29
CA LYS A 69 -4.13 -18.37 -4.40
C LYS A 69 -5.39 -17.52 -4.34
N LYS A 70 -6.50 -18.11 -4.78
CA LYS A 70 -7.83 -17.49 -4.69
C LYS A 70 -8.11 -17.01 -3.26
N GLY A 71 -8.56 -15.76 -3.12
CA GLY A 71 -8.92 -15.16 -1.85
C GLY A 71 -7.75 -14.64 -0.99
N SER A 72 -6.50 -14.93 -1.36
CA SER A 72 -5.31 -14.43 -0.64
C SER A 72 -5.24 -12.91 -0.69
N LEU A 73 -5.33 -12.34 -1.91
CA LEU A 73 -5.30 -10.89 -2.11
C LEU A 73 -6.53 -10.21 -1.48
N ALA A 74 -7.72 -10.77 -1.66
CA ALA A 74 -8.95 -10.26 -1.02
C ALA A 74 -8.82 -10.14 0.51
N ALA A 75 -8.26 -11.16 1.17
CA ALA A 75 -8.03 -11.14 2.62
C ALA A 75 -7.03 -10.05 3.04
N VAL A 76 -5.98 -9.83 2.24
CA VAL A 76 -5.01 -8.76 2.45
C VAL A 76 -5.66 -7.39 2.27
N LEU A 77 -6.39 -7.16 1.19
CA LEU A 77 -7.07 -5.89 0.90
C LEU A 77 -8.03 -5.53 2.03
N ARG A 78 -8.85 -6.48 2.50
CA ARG A 78 -9.76 -6.26 3.63
C ARG A 78 -9.02 -5.78 4.88
N ARG A 79 -7.90 -6.42 5.24
CA ARG A 79 -7.09 -6.03 6.40
C ARG A 79 -6.38 -4.70 6.19
N PHE A 80 -5.86 -4.48 4.99
CA PHE A 80 -5.17 -3.25 4.60
C PHE A 80 -6.09 -2.05 4.75
N ARG A 81 -7.30 -2.09 4.17
CA ARG A 81 -8.29 -1.00 4.25
C ARG A 81 -8.56 -0.55 5.69
N VAL A 82 -8.80 -1.51 6.59
CA VAL A 82 -9.09 -1.21 8.01
C VAL A 82 -7.88 -0.55 8.68
N LYS A 83 -6.67 -1.06 8.43
CA LYS A 83 -5.46 -0.52 9.06
C LYS A 83 -5.04 0.82 8.46
N ALA A 84 -5.17 0.98 7.15
CA ALA A 84 -4.82 2.20 6.44
C ALA A 84 -5.67 3.37 6.92
N LYS A 85 -7.00 3.18 6.99
CA LYS A 85 -7.92 4.20 7.55
C LYS A 85 -7.54 4.58 8.97
N LYS A 86 -7.35 3.60 9.86
CA LYS A 86 -6.90 3.86 11.25
C LYS A 86 -5.60 4.64 11.35
N LEU A 87 -4.64 4.40 10.45
CA LEU A 87 -3.38 5.14 10.44
C LEU A 87 -3.55 6.57 9.94
N LEU A 88 -4.38 6.78 8.92
CA LEU A 88 -4.67 8.10 8.39
C LEU A 88 -5.49 8.94 9.39
N ASP A 89 -6.48 8.33 10.05
CA ASP A 89 -7.27 8.98 11.10
C ASP A 89 -6.43 9.32 12.34
N ALA A 90 -5.34 8.58 12.58
CA ALA A 90 -4.42 8.80 13.69
C ALA A 90 -3.28 9.79 13.35
N GLN A 91 -3.11 10.17 12.07
CA GLN A 91 -2.20 11.26 11.73
C GLN A 91 -2.84 12.55 12.26
N PRO A 92 -2.13 13.35 13.08
CA PRO A 92 -2.64 14.66 13.42
C PRO A 92 -2.85 15.41 12.10
N LEU A 93 -4.04 16.01 11.95
CA LEU A 93 -4.26 17.04 10.94
C LEU A 93 -3.13 18.05 11.15
N LEU A 94 -2.10 18.00 10.30
CA LEU A 94 -1.17 19.11 10.17
C LEU A 94 -2.02 20.22 9.58
N ASP A 95 -2.61 20.97 10.51
CA ASP A 95 -3.49 22.08 10.26
C ASP A 95 -2.76 23.02 9.30
N LYS A 96 -3.49 23.48 8.28
CA LYS A 96 -2.99 24.44 7.31
C LYS A 96 -2.95 25.83 7.97
N SER A 97 -2.15 25.96 9.01
CA SER A 97 -1.77 27.22 9.63
C SER A 97 -0.26 27.19 9.73
N ASP A 98 0.41 28.11 9.00
CA ASP A 98 1.83 28.51 9.13
C ASP A 98 2.59 28.59 7.80
N PHE A 99 1.94 28.95 6.70
CA PHE A 99 2.65 29.59 5.58
C PHE A 99 1.83 30.77 5.03
N GLU A 100 1.60 31.78 5.87
CA GLU A 100 1.56 33.16 5.42
C GLU A 100 2.94 33.78 5.71
N ILE A 101 3.72 34.06 4.66
CA ILE A 101 4.74 35.13 4.62
C ILE A 101 4.62 35.80 3.26
#